data_AF-A0A536VZ93-F1
#
_entry.id   AF-A0A536VZ93-F1
#
_cell.length_a   1.000
_cell.length_b   1.000
_cell.length_c   1.000
_cell.angle_alpha   90.00
_cell.angle_beta   90.00
_cell.angle_gamma   90.00
#
_symmetry.space_group_name_H-M   'P 1'
#
loop_
_entity.id
_entity.type
_entity.pdbx_description
1 polymer ?
#
loop_
_entity_poly.entity_id
_entity_poly.type
_entity_poly.pdbx_seq_one_letter_code
_entity_poly.pdbx_strand_id
1 'polypeptide(L)' 'MGADPATSAVNKYLQSWDVPNVFAVGASAFPQNGGYNPTGTVGALTFQALEAIKTRYLKRPGALA' A
#
# COMPACT_ATOMS: atom_id res chain seq x y z
N MET A 1 5.66 -4.05 -2.29
CA MET A 1 4.20 -4.14 -2.54
C MET A 1 3.96 -5.20 -3.59
N GLY A 2 2.95 -6.05 -3.42
CA GLY A 2 2.65 -7.11 -4.39
C GLY A 2 1.24 -7.67 -4.26
N ALA A 3 0.95 -8.68 -5.08
CA ALA A 3 -0.31 -9.42 -5.07
C ALA A 3 -0.25 -10.69 -4.20
N ASP A 4 0.95 -11.10 -3.76
CA ASP A 4 1.20 -12.32 -3.00
C ASP A 4 1.92 -11.98 -1.68
N PRO A 5 1.36 -12.36 -0.50
CA PRO A 5 2.04 -12.19 0.79
C PRO A 5 3.37 -12.96 0.89
N ALA A 6 3.55 -14.05 0.15
CA ALA A 6 4.79 -14.83 0.17
C ALA A 6 5.98 -14.08 -0.43
N THR A 7 5.73 -13.08 -1.29
CA THR A 7 6.77 -12.31 -1.98
C THR A 7 6.66 -10.81 -1.73
N SER A 8 5.80 -10.35 -0.82
CA SER A 8 5.61 -8.93 -0.55
C SER A 8 5.18 -8.65 0.87
N ALA A 9 5.72 -7.58 1.47
CA ALA A 9 5.36 -7.18 2.84
C ALA A 9 3.99 -6.46 2.94
N VAL A 10 3.52 -5.87 1.83
CA VAL A 10 2.26 -5.12 1.78
C VAL A 10 1.51 -5.39 0.48
N ASN A 11 0.18 -5.34 0.55
CA ASN A 11 -0.71 -5.45 -0.61
C ASN A 11 -0.75 -4.15 -1.43
N LYS A 12 -1.50 -4.15 -2.54
CA LYS A 12 -1.65 -3.00 -3.45
C LYS A 12 -2.17 -1.69 -2.82
N TYR A 13 -2.69 -1.75 -1.59
CA TYR A 13 -3.19 -0.61 -0.83
C TYR A 13 -2.20 -0.14 0.25
N LEU A 14 -0.95 -0.61 0.19
CA LEU A 14 0.09 -0.31 1.17
C LEU A 14 -0.24 -0.83 2.58
N GLN A 15 -1.17 -1.77 2.67
CA GLN A 15 -1.59 -2.40 3.92
C GLN A 15 -0.74 -3.64 4.21
N SER A 16 -0.37 -3.83 5.47
CA SER A 16 0.28 -5.07 5.92
C SER A 16 -0.62 -6.28 5.67
N TRP A 17 -0.03 -7.38 5.22
CA TRP A 17 -0.74 -8.65 5.09
C TRP A 17 -1.09 -9.26 6.45
N ASP A 18 -0.23 -9.07 7.45
CA ASP A 18 -0.35 -9.70 8.77
C ASP A 18 -1.16 -8.86 9.76
N VAL A 19 -1.14 -7.53 9.60
CA VAL A 19 -1.71 -6.59 10.57
C VAL A 19 -2.67 -5.63 9.86
N PRO A 20 -3.98 -5.95 9.79
CA PRO A 20 -4.93 -5.22 8.93
C PRO A 20 -5.12 -3.74 9.23
N ASN A 21 -4.72 -3.25 10.39
CA ASN A 21 -4.80 -1.83 10.76
C ASN A 21 -3.48 -1.06 10.58
N VAL A 22 -2.46 -1.68 9.98
CA VAL A 22 -1.17 -1.06 9.70
C VAL A 22 -0.98 -0.83 8.21
N PHE A 23 -0.58 0.39 7.86
CA PHE A 23 -0.28 0.82 6.49
C PHE A 23 1.15 1.40 6.43
N ALA A 24 1.95 0.93 5.48
CA ALA A 24 3.33 1.38 5.28
C ALA A 24 3.44 2.16 3.97
N VAL A 25 3.39 3.49 4.09
CA VAL A 25 3.39 4.40 2.93
C VAL A 25 4.78 4.96 2.68
N GLY A 26 5.29 4.82 1.46
CA GLY A 26 6.59 5.35 1.07
C GLY A 26 7.27 4.56 -0.05
N ALA A 27 8.50 4.97 -0.39
CA ALA A 27 9.29 4.30 -1.42
C ALA A 27 9.71 2.86 -1.05
N SER A 28 9.63 2.48 0.23
CA SER A 28 9.83 1.10 0.69
C SER A 28 8.84 0.10 0.08
N ALA A 29 7.71 0.58 -0.45
CA ALA A 29 6.72 -0.25 -1.11
C ALA A 29 7.12 -0.65 -2.54
N PHE A 30 8.11 0.01 -3.16
CA PHE A 30 8.50 -0.30 -4.52
C PHE A 30 9.25 -1.64 -4.61
N PRO A 31 8.88 -2.53 -5.56
CA PRO A 31 9.59 -3.78 -5.75
C PRO A 31 11.01 -3.58 -6.32
N GLN A 32 11.26 -2.45 -6.97
CA GLN A 32 12.58 -2.05 -7.48
C GLN A 32 12.72 -0.53 -7.54
N ASN A 33 13.96 -0.05 -7.69
CA ASN A 33 14.23 1.34 -7.99
C ASN A 33 13.94 1.63 -9.48
N GLY A 34 13.07 2.60 -9.76
CA GLY A 34 12.66 2.98 -11.11
C GLY A 34 13.63 3.89 -11.87
N GLY A 35 14.78 4.24 -11.30
CA GLY A 35 15.83 5.05 -11.96
C GLY A 35 15.56 6.56 -12.05
N TYR A 36 14.31 6.99 -11.83
CA TYR A 36 13.90 8.39 -11.72
C TYR A 36 13.46 8.74 -10.29
N ASN A 37 13.39 10.04 -10.00
CA ASN A 37 12.99 10.54 -8.69
C ASN A 37 11.58 10.06 -8.31
N PRO A 38 11.43 9.34 -7.18
CA PRO A 38 10.20 8.61 -6.86
C PRO A 38 9.06 9.45 -6.29
N THR A 39 9.29 10.73 -5.99
CA THR A 39 8.38 11.55 -5.16
C THR A 39 6.94 11.56 -5.71
N GLY A 40 6.78 11.73 -7.02
CA GLY A 40 5.45 11.70 -7.66
C GLY A 40 4.75 10.35 -7.50
N THR A 41 5.45 9.24 -7.73
CA THR A 41 4.92 7.88 -7.59
C THR A 41 4.56 7.56 -6.14
N VAL A 42 5.37 8.00 -5.16
CA VAL A 42 5.06 7.86 -3.74
C VAL A 42 3.75 8.59 -3.41
N GLY A 43 3.59 9.83 -3.89
CA GLY A 43 2.35 10.60 -3.73
C GLY A 43 1.14 9.89 -4.35
N ALA A 44 1.27 9.40 -5.58
CA ALA A 44 0.20 8.68 -6.28
C ALA A 44 -0.28 7.43 -5.53
N LEU A 45 0.65 6.58 -5.06
CA LEU A 45 0.29 5.41 -4.26
C LEU A 45 -0.34 5.79 -2.92
N THR A 46 0.10 6.89 -2.31
CA THR A 46 -0.48 7.41 -1.07
C THR A 46 -1.95 7.78 -1.26
N PHE A 47 -2.27 8.52 -2.34
CA PHE A 47 -3.65 8.87 -2.64
C PHE A 47 -4.52 7.63 -2.92
N GLN A 48 -3.98 6.63 -3.63
CA GLN A 48 -4.68 5.37 -3.87
C GLN A 48 -4.98 4.61 -2.57
N ALA A 49 -4.02 4.54 -1.65
CA ALA A 49 -4.22 3.91 -0.34
C ALA A 49 -5.26 4.67 0.49
N LEU A 50 -5.17 6.00 0.52
CA LEU A 50 -6.13 6.85 1.25
C LEU A 50 -7.56 6.71 0.72
N GLU A 51 -7.74 6.59 -0.59
CA GLU A 51 -9.06 6.35 -1.18
C GLU A 51 -9.66 5.03 -0.67
N ALA A 52 -8.88 3.95 -0.67
CA ALA A 52 -9.31 2.66 -0.14
C ALA A 52 -9.57 2.71 1.38
N ILE A 53 -8.74 3.44 2.13
CA ILE A 53 -8.92 3.62 3.57
C ILE A 53 -10.26 4.33 3.85
N LYS A 54 -10.48 5.48 3.22
CA LYS A 54 -11.68 6.32 3.46
C LYS A 54 -12.97 5.64 3.01
N THR A 55 -12.95 5.02 1.84
CA THR A 55 -14.20 4.52 1.22
C THR A 55 -14.55 3.09 1.61
N ARG A 56 -13.56 2.28 2.01
CA ARG A 56 -13.73 0.85 2.30
C ARG A 56 -13.31 0.48 3.73
N TYR A 57 -12.05 0.71 4.09
CA TYR A 57 -11.50 0.24 5.38
C TYR A 57 -12.24 0.84 6.58
N LEU A 58 -12.45 2.17 6.61
CA LEU A 58 -13.11 2.81 7.75
C LEU A 58 -14.57 2.37 7.94
N LYS A 59 -15.24 1.96 6.85
CA LYS A 59 -16.62 1.44 6.92
C LYS A 59 -16.66 0.00 7.40
N ARG A 60 -15.62 -0.79 7.09
CA ARG A 60 -15.49 -2.19 7.45
C ARG A 60 -14.00 -2.53 7.60
N PRO A 61 -13.45 -2.38 8.81
CA PRO A 61 -12.05 -2.66 9.08
C PRO A 61 -11.71 -4.13 8.79
N GLY A 62 -10.50 -4.36 8.30
CA GLY A 62 -10.02 -5.68 7.89
C GLY A 62 -9.10 -5.60 6.68
N ALA A 63 -8.69 -6.76 6.17
CA ALA A 63 -7.86 -6.84 4.97
C ALA A 63 -8.61 -6.25 3.76
N LEU A 64 -7.93 -5.36 3.03
CA LEU A 64 -8.43 -4.80 1.78
C LEU A 64 -8.07 -5.75 0.63
N ALA A 65 -9.09 -6.39 0.05
CA ALA A 65 -8.98 -7.16 -1.21
C ALA A 65 -9.07 -6.26 -2.45
#